data_AF-A0A3C1WG70-F1
#
_entry.id   AF-A0A3C1WG70-F1
#
_cell.length_a   1.000
_cell.length_b   1.000
_cell.length_c   1.000
_cell.angle_alpha   90.00
_cell.angle_beta   90.00
_cell.angle_gamma   90.00
#
_symmetry.space_group_name_H-M   'P 1'
#
loop_
_entity.id
_entity.type
_entity.pdbx_description
1 polymer ?
#
loop_
_entity_poly.entity_id
_entity_poly.type
_entity_poly.pdbx_seq_one_letter_code
_entity_poly.pdbx_strand_id
1 'polypeptide(L)'
;AGASVYSVSPTALKEFPDLDATIRSAVSIARRIQDPLAELVKIEPKSIGVGQYQHDVNQGELKRKLEQVVESCVNRVGVDVNQASEDLLGYISGVNKNLAKSIVEYRNQNGAFSSRAALVKVPHFGPKAFEQAAGFLRVRGAENPLDASAVHPERYELVRTMCEESGVPLAEIIGNVDAIRKIDLNKYATGDVGLPTLVDIAAELEKPARDPRSEFVYARFNAKVQDLKDLTEGLWLEGVVTNVTNFGAFVDIGVHQDGLVHVSELSDKFVSDPKLVAAPGQVVKVRVLSVDMEQKRISLSMKKEAAPKKQAEGKRDSRGHKPAGKPKKPLATMDQLVNKFNSEGKKKQNDVKLQFSLKSLMRSGR
;
A
#
# COMPACT_ATOMS: atom_id res chain seq x y z
N ALA A 1 -5.01 6.96 13.56
CA ALA A 1 -4.27 6.04 14.45
C ALA A 1 -2.93 6.63 14.90
N GLY A 2 -2.59 6.61 16.20
CA GLY A 2 -1.25 6.96 16.70
C GLY A 2 -0.98 8.43 17.04
N ALA A 3 -1.90 9.37 16.78
CA ALA A 3 -1.70 10.79 17.13
C ALA A 3 -1.59 11.02 18.65
N SER A 4 -2.36 10.27 19.45
CA SER A 4 -2.27 10.27 20.91
C SER A 4 -0.93 9.74 21.43
N VAL A 5 -0.33 8.77 20.71
CA VAL A 5 1.00 8.24 21.04
C VAL A 5 2.07 9.26 20.71
N TYR A 6 1.98 9.92 19.54
CA TYR A 6 2.85 11.03 19.19
C TYR A 6 2.79 12.14 20.23
N SER A 7 1.60 12.58 20.66
CA SER A 7 1.46 13.76 21.52
C SER A 7 2.12 13.66 22.88
N VAL A 8 2.44 12.46 23.37
CA VAL A 8 3.16 12.24 24.64
C VAL A 8 4.60 11.74 24.42
N SER A 9 5.04 11.65 23.16
CA SER A 9 6.37 11.17 22.81
C SER A 9 7.46 12.21 23.14
N PRO A 10 8.71 11.76 23.39
CA PRO A 10 9.86 12.67 23.51
C PRO A 10 10.05 13.56 22.27
N THR A 11 9.77 13.04 21.07
CA THR A 11 9.84 13.81 19.82
C THR A 11 8.84 14.97 19.83
N ALA A 12 7.58 14.73 20.21
CA ALA A 12 6.59 15.79 20.27
C ALA A 12 6.86 16.80 21.39
N LEU A 13 7.41 16.37 22.54
CA LEU A 13 7.86 17.27 23.61
C LEU A 13 9.03 18.14 23.17
N LYS A 14 9.93 17.62 22.34
CA LYS A 14 11.05 18.38 21.76
C LYS A 14 10.57 19.38 20.70
N GLU A 15 9.63 18.98 19.84
CA GLU A 15 9.07 19.85 18.80
C GLU A 15 8.16 20.96 19.37
N PHE A 16 7.38 20.65 20.41
CA PHE A 16 6.40 21.56 21.00
C PHE A 16 6.42 21.49 22.53
N PRO A 17 7.44 22.05 23.20
CA PRO A 17 7.58 21.98 24.65
C PRO A 17 6.41 22.64 25.41
N ASP A 18 5.89 23.73 24.86
CA ASP A 18 4.90 24.58 25.53
C ASP A 18 3.44 24.24 25.19
N LEU A 19 3.21 23.22 24.34
CA LEU A 19 1.86 22.83 23.91
C LEU A 19 1.36 21.61 24.68
N ASP A 20 0.07 21.64 25.05
CA ASP A 20 -0.57 20.50 25.69
C ASP A 20 -0.71 19.30 24.71
N ALA A 21 -1.00 18.13 25.26
CA ALA A 21 -1.09 16.89 24.46
C ALA A 21 -2.24 16.94 23.42
N THR A 22 -3.31 17.67 23.70
CA THR A 22 -4.47 17.79 22.79
C THR A 22 -4.09 18.60 21.55
N ILE A 23 -3.44 19.75 21.74
CA ILE A 23 -2.97 20.56 20.62
C ILE A 23 -1.90 19.81 19.83
N ARG A 24 -0.95 19.14 20.47
CA ARG A 24 0.06 18.31 19.78
C ARG A 24 -0.57 17.19 18.94
N SER A 25 -1.63 16.56 19.45
CA SER A 25 -2.41 15.57 18.68
C SER A 25 -3.04 16.21 17.44
N ALA A 26 -3.64 17.39 17.57
CA ALA A 26 -4.24 18.13 16.44
C ALA A 26 -3.19 18.51 15.38
N VAL A 27 -2.00 18.97 15.81
CA VAL A 27 -0.89 19.24 14.89
C VAL A 27 -0.48 18.01 14.10
N SER A 28 -0.37 16.84 14.76
CA SER A 28 -0.02 15.59 14.09
C SER A 28 -1.08 15.17 13.05
N ILE A 29 -2.36 15.37 13.36
CA ILE A 29 -3.44 15.09 12.41
C ILE A 29 -3.32 16.01 11.18
N ALA A 30 -3.10 17.30 11.37
CA ALA A 30 -2.96 18.26 10.27
C ALA A 30 -1.74 17.95 9.39
N ARG A 31 -0.57 17.68 9.99
CA ARG A 31 0.66 17.33 9.25
C ARG A 31 0.53 16.03 8.47
N ARG A 32 -0.20 15.05 9.02
CA ARG A 32 -0.45 13.78 8.34
C ARG A 32 -1.25 13.93 7.05
N ILE A 33 -2.14 14.92 6.98
CA ILE A 33 -2.87 15.23 5.74
C ILE A 33 -1.91 15.79 4.68
N GLN A 34 -0.93 16.59 5.10
CA GLN A 34 0.07 17.18 4.20
C GLN A 34 1.06 16.14 3.67
N ASP A 35 1.66 15.36 4.56
CA ASP A 35 2.52 14.24 4.21
C ASP A 35 2.37 13.11 5.26
N PRO A 36 1.61 12.04 4.93
CA PRO A 36 1.43 10.93 5.85
C PRO A 36 2.74 10.24 6.22
N LEU A 37 3.68 10.11 5.28
CA LEU A 37 4.91 9.38 5.48
C LEU A 37 5.81 10.14 6.47
N ALA A 38 6.02 11.43 6.23
CA ALA A 38 6.89 12.28 7.06
C ALA A 38 6.39 12.43 8.51
N GLU A 39 5.08 12.32 8.73
CA GLU A 39 4.49 12.42 10.07
C GLU A 39 4.38 11.05 10.77
N LEU A 40 4.04 9.97 10.05
CA LEU A 40 3.88 8.63 10.66
C LEU A 40 5.22 8.04 11.13
N VAL A 41 6.34 8.35 10.48
CA VAL A 41 7.67 7.87 10.90
C VAL A 41 8.10 8.34 12.30
N LYS A 42 7.48 9.43 12.81
CA LYS A 42 7.74 9.95 14.16
C LYS A 42 7.10 9.11 15.27
N ILE A 43 6.23 8.17 14.91
CA ILE A 43 5.54 7.28 15.84
C ILE A 43 6.23 5.92 15.78
N GLU A 44 6.40 5.26 16.94
CA GLU A 44 6.89 3.88 16.94
C GLU A 44 5.95 3.01 16.08
N PRO A 45 6.45 2.26 15.07
CA PRO A 45 5.58 1.61 14.10
C PRO A 45 4.54 0.66 14.73
N LYS A 46 4.91 -0.07 15.78
CA LYS A 46 4.01 -0.97 16.53
C LYS A 46 2.89 -0.24 17.30
N SER A 47 2.97 1.07 17.43
CA SER A 47 1.99 1.92 18.09
C SER A 47 1.04 2.58 17.09
N ILE A 48 1.30 2.43 15.79
CA ILE A 48 0.32 2.70 14.74
C ILE A 48 -0.66 1.53 14.79
N GLY A 49 -1.88 1.79 15.26
CA GLY A 49 -2.94 0.76 15.27
C GLY A 49 -3.31 0.36 13.85
N VAL A 50 -2.80 -0.78 13.40
CA VAL A 50 -2.97 -1.37 12.06
C VAL A 50 -3.84 -2.63 12.08
N GLY A 51 -4.24 -3.13 13.25
CA GLY A 51 -5.12 -4.29 13.37
C GLY A 51 -5.81 -4.42 14.73
N GLN A 52 -6.91 -5.17 14.76
CA GLN A 52 -7.75 -5.34 15.96
C GLN A 52 -7.04 -6.06 17.11
N TYR A 53 -6.32 -7.15 16.80
CA TYR A 53 -5.63 -7.99 17.80
C TYR A 53 -4.12 -7.74 17.82
N GLN A 54 -3.70 -6.51 17.50
CA GLN A 54 -2.29 -6.13 17.40
C GLN A 54 -1.54 -6.29 18.72
N HIS A 55 -2.23 -6.21 19.86
CA HIS A 55 -1.63 -6.40 21.18
C HIS A 55 -1.50 -7.88 21.57
N ASP A 56 -2.21 -8.78 20.88
CA ASP A 56 -2.27 -10.21 21.21
C ASP A 56 -1.22 -11.04 20.44
N VAL A 57 -0.48 -10.42 19.52
CA VAL A 57 0.59 -11.06 18.75
C VAL A 57 1.96 -10.89 19.42
N ASN A 58 2.97 -11.60 18.91
CA ASN A 58 4.36 -11.43 19.35
C ASN A 58 4.85 -10.01 19.04
N GLN A 59 5.05 -9.21 20.10
CA GLN A 59 5.39 -7.80 19.99
C GLN A 59 6.78 -7.54 19.40
N GLY A 60 7.74 -8.45 19.62
CA GLY A 60 9.09 -8.34 19.05
C GLY A 60 9.08 -8.57 17.54
N GLU A 61 8.35 -9.58 17.08
CA GLU A 61 8.20 -9.85 15.65
C GLU A 61 7.37 -8.78 14.94
N LEU A 62 6.28 -8.33 15.56
CA LEU A 62 5.46 -7.23 15.06
C LEU A 62 6.29 -5.97 14.85
N LYS A 63 7.06 -5.55 15.86
CA LYS A 63 7.95 -4.39 15.77
C LYS A 63 8.91 -4.51 14.58
N ARG A 64 9.65 -5.62 14.50
CA ARG A 64 10.62 -5.85 13.42
C ARG A 64 9.96 -5.80 12.04
N LYS A 65 8.79 -6.42 11.87
CA LYS A 65 8.08 -6.46 10.58
C LYS A 65 7.56 -5.08 10.19
N LEU A 66 7.03 -4.30 11.14
CA LEU A 66 6.57 -2.95 10.86
C LEU A 66 7.73 -2.00 10.56
N GLU A 67 8.86 -2.11 11.27
CA GLU A 67 10.08 -1.35 10.96
C GLU A 67 10.57 -1.63 9.52
N GLN A 68 10.57 -2.89 9.08
CA GLN A 68 10.92 -3.26 7.69
C GLN A 68 9.97 -2.63 6.65
N VAL A 69 8.67 -2.57 6.94
CA VAL A 69 7.69 -1.92 6.06
C VAL A 69 7.95 -0.42 5.99
N VAL A 70 8.23 0.23 7.13
CA VAL A 70 8.55 1.66 7.17
C VAL A 70 9.82 1.96 6.39
N GLU A 71 10.89 1.20 6.61
CA GLU A 71 12.14 1.30 5.84
C GLU A 71 11.88 1.15 4.34
N SER A 72 11.14 0.12 3.93
CA SER A 72 10.80 -0.08 2.51
C SER A 72 10.01 1.09 1.92
N CYS A 73 9.02 1.62 2.64
CA CYS A 73 8.25 2.78 2.21
C CYS A 73 9.09 4.05 2.08
N VAL A 74 9.94 4.34 3.07
CA VAL A 74 10.81 5.54 3.08
C VAL A 74 11.81 5.48 1.93
N ASN A 75 12.51 4.36 1.76
CA ASN A 75 13.51 4.22 0.69
C ASN A 75 12.86 4.18 -0.70
N ARG A 76 11.66 3.61 -0.85
CA ARG A 76 10.92 3.65 -2.12
C ARG A 76 10.52 5.08 -2.51
N VAL A 77 10.11 5.90 -1.53
CA VAL A 77 9.74 7.30 -1.78
C VAL A 77 10.95 8.20 -1.92
N GLY A 78 12.07 7.88 -1.27
CA GLY A 78 13.28 8.72 -1.19
C GLY A 78 13.04 10.01 -0.40
N VAL A 79 14.10 10.65 0.08
CA VAL A 79 14.00 11.83 0.95
C VAL A 79 14.88 12.95 0.47
N ASP A 80 14.40 14.18 0.59
CA ASP A 80 15.23 15.37 0.40
C ASP A 80 16.05 15.59 1.69
N VAL A 81 17.37 15.44 1.59
CA VAL A 81 18.26 15.52 2.75
C VAL A 81 18.27 16.91 3.40
N ASN A 82 17.96 17.95 2.63
CA ASN A 82 17.91 19.33 3.12
C ASN A 82 16.61 19.65 3.87
N GLN A 83 15.56 18.85 3.69
CA GLN A 83 14.25 19.08 4.31
C GLN A 83 13.85 18.00 5.33
N ALA A 84 14.40 16.80 5.21
CA ALA A 84 14.03 15.66 6.04
C ALA A 84 14.31 15.90 7.53
N SER A 85 13.45 15.34 8.39
CA SER A 85 13.63 15.27 9.84
C SER A 85 14.62 14.17 10.24
N GLU A 86 15.11 14.24 11.48
CA GLU A 86 15.93 13.19 12.09
C GLU A 86 15.21 11.83 12.07
N ASP A 87 13.91 11.79 12.41
CA ASP A 87 13.12 10.55 12.42
C ASP A 87 13.00 9.94 11.02
N LEU A 88 12.79 10.76 9.98
CA LEU A 88 12.66 10.28 8.60
C LEU A 88 13.99 9.75 8.05
N LEU A 89 15.08 10.47 8.31
CA LEU A 89 16.43 10.04 7.91
C LEU A 89 16.84 8.73 8.58
N GLY A 90 16.38 8.48 9.82
CA GLY A 90 16.69 7.26 10.56
C GLY A 90 16.12 5.97 9.95
N TYR A 91 15.29 6.05 8.90
CA TYR A 91 14.78 4.92 8.14
C TYR A 91 15.41 4.79 6.74
N ILE A 92 16.37 5.65 6.38
CA ILE A 92 17.11 5.52 5.12
C ILE A 92 18.12 4.38 5.23
N SER A 93 18.25 3.60 4.15
CA SER A 93 19.21 2.50 4.09
C SER A 93 20.62 3.01 4.40
N GLY A 94 21.33 2.33 5.29
CA GLY A 94 22.67 2.75 5.74
C GLY A 94 22.69 3.91 6.75
N VAL A 95 21.54 4.49 7.12
CA VAL A 95 21.45 5.59 8.09
C VAL A 95 20.79 5.11 9.38
N ASN A 96 21.55 5.14 10.47
CA ASN A 96 21.01 4.89 11.81
C ASN A 96 20.62 6.20 12.51
N LYS A 97 20.00 6.11 13.69
CA LYS A 97 19.56 7.29 14.47
C LYS A 97 20.68 8.29 14.76
N ASN A 98 21.89 7.82 15.09
CA ASN A 98 23.02 8.70 15.39
C ASN A 98 23.49 9.43 14.12
N LEU A 99 23.58 8.72 13.00
CA LEU A 99 23.95 9.32 11.72
C LEU A 99 22.89 10.30 11.23
N ALA A 100 21.60 9.98 11.37
CA ALA A 100 20.50 10.90 11.07
C ALA A 100 20.62 12.21 11.85
N LYS A 101 20.92 12.12 13.15
CA LYS A 101 21.20 13.29 13.99
C LYS A 101 22.41 14.08 13.48
N SER A 102 23.53 13.42 13.18
CA SER A 102 24.73 14.06 12.63
C SER A 102 24.49 14.76 11.29
N ILE A 103 23.66 14.19 10.40
CA ILE A 103 23.27 14.83 9.13
C ILE A 103 22.52 16.15 9.40
N VAL A 104 21.53 16.13 10.29
CA VAL A 104 20.73 17.32 10.63
C VAL A 104 21.59 18.37 11.33
N GLU A 105 22.45 17.98 12.26
CA GLU A 105 23.38 18.89 12.95
C GLU A 105 24.36 19.53 11.97
N TYR A 106 24.94 18.73 11.06
CA TYR A 106 25.84 19.23 10.02
C TYR A 106 25.12 20.25 9.11
N ARG A 107 23.90 19.95 8.65
CA ARG A 107 23.07 20.85 7.85
C ARG A 107 22.78 22.17 8.56
N ASN A 108 22.46 22.11 9.86
CA ASN A 108 22.15 23.31 10.63
C ASN A 108 23.39 24.20 10.85
N GLN A 109 24.59 23.61 10.90
CA GLN A 109 25.85 24.34 11.13
C GLN A 109 26.50 24.85 9.83
N ASN A 110 26.40 24.09 8.74
CA ASN A 110 27.12 24.35 7.49
C ASN A 110 26.20 24.83 6.35
N GLY A 111 24.88 24.84 6.58
CA GLY A 111 23.89 25.14 5.56
C GLY A 111 23.44 23.90 4.77
N ALA A 112 22.64 24.14 3.74
CA ALA A 112 22.12 23.09 2.87
C ALA A 112 23.25 22.40 2.08
N PHE A 113 23.12 21.09 1.88
CA PHE A 113 24.01 20.32 1.02
C PHE A 113 23.79 20.74 -0.45
N SER A 114 24.87 21.02 -1.18
CA SER A 114 24.84 21.35 -2.62
C SER A 114 24.99 20.12 -3.54
N SER A 115 25.40 18.98 -2.98
CA SER A 115 25.56 17.72 -3.70
C SER A 115 25.53 16.52 -2.74
N ARG A 116 25.31 15.32 -3.27
CA ARG A 116 25.46 14.07 -2.50
C ARG A 116 26.88 13.87 -2.01
N ALA A 117 27.88 14.25 -2.80
CA ALA A 117 29.29 14.13 -2.42
C ALA A 117 29.62 14.88 -1.12
N ALA A 118 28.89 15.97 -0.82
CA ALA A 118 29.06 16.71 0.43
C ALA A 118 28.66 15.90 1.68
N LEU A 119 27.84 14.85 1.56
CA LEU A 119 27.41 14.01 2.69
C LEU A 119 28.56 13.26 3.35
N VAL A 120 29.63 12.96 2.62
CA VAL A 120 30.84 12.30 3.15
C VAL A 120 31.56 13.18 4.20
N LYS A 121 31.28 14.49 4.22
CA LYS A 121 31.82 15.42 5.22
C LYS A 121 31.09 15.34 6.57
N VAL A 122 29.93 14.67 6.62
CA VAL A 122 29.17 14.49 7.86
C VAL A 122 29.93 13.52 8.78
N PRO A 123 30.08 13.85 10.09
CA PRO A 123 30.73 12.96 11.04
C PRO A 123 30.12 11.55 11.02
N HIS A 124 30.99 10.54 11.00
CA HIS A 124 30.61 9.12 10.98
C HIS A 124 29.87 8.63 9.72
N PHE A 125 29.77 9.47 8.68
CA PHE A 125 29.23 9.06 7.38
C PHE A 125 30.31 8.37 6.53
N GLY A 126 30.58 7.11 6.84
CA GLY A 126 31.60 6.31 6.14
C GLY A 126 31.21 5.93 4.71
N PRO A 127 32.17 5.45 3.90
CA PRO A 127 31.95 5.12 2.48
C PRO A 127 30.89 4.04 2.27
N LYS A 128 30.83 3.03 3.13
CA LYS A 128 29.78 1.99 3.07
C LYS A 128 28.39 2.54 3.38
N ALA A 129 28.28 3.41 4.39
CA ALA A 129 27.01 4.05 4.70
C ALA A 129 26.57 4.94 3.52
N PHE A 130 27.52 5.62 2.88
CA PHE A 130 27.27 6.45 1.71
C PHE A 130 26.76 5.62 0.52
N GLU A 131 27.43 4.52 0.21
CA GLU A 131 27.01 3.58 -0.83
C GLU A 131 25.58 3.05 -0.60
N GLN A 132 25.21 2.74 0.65
CA GLN A 132 23.86 2.25 0.95
C GLN A 132 22.80 3.37 0.91
N ALA A 133 23.16 4.60 1.29
CA ALA A 133 22.20 5.69 1.46
C ALA A 133 22.03 6.58 0.22
N ALA A 134 23.07 6.73 -0.61
CA ALA A 134 23.15 7.82 -1.58
C ALA A 134 22.03 7.79 -2.62
N GLY A 135 21.59 6.60 -3.06
CA GLY A 135 20.48 6.46 -4.02
C GLY A 135 19.13 6.93 -3.47
N PHE A 136 18.96 6.96 -2.14
CA PHE A 136 17.70 7.32 -1.47
C PHE A 136 17.69 8.76 -0.93
N LEU A 137 18.86 9.38 -0.79
CA LEU A 137 19.03 10.77 -0.38
C LEU A 137 19.07 11.67 -1.62
N ARG A 138 18.14 12.61 -1.74
CA ARG A 138 18.08 13.57 -2.84
C ARG A 138 18.54 14.94 -2.40
N VAL A 139 19.15 15.66 -3.32
CA VAL A 139 19.52 17.08 -3.16
C VAL A 139 18.83 17.86 -4.28
N ARG A 140 17.75 18.56 -3.94
CA ARG A 140 17.05 19.43 -4.91
C ARG A 140 17.88 20.68 -5.19
N GLY A 141 17.99 21.05 -6.46
CA GLY A 141 18.80 22.19 -6.89
C GLY A 141 20.30 21.98 -6.75
N ALA A 142 20.75 20.72 -6.74
CA ALA A 142 22.17 20.38 -6.68
C ALA A 142 22.94 20.84 -7.93
N GLU A 143 24.26 20.98 -7.78
CA GLU A 143 25.17 21.27 -8.90
C GLU A 143 25.13 20.17 -9.97
N ASN A 144 25.02 18.91 -9.55
CA ASN A 144 24.79 17.78 -10.44
C ASN A 144 23.30 17.45 -10.49
N PRO A 145 22.62 17.59 -11.65
CA PRO A 145 21.19 17.30 -11.79
C PRO A 145 20.80 15.87 -11.36
N LEU A 146 21.72 14.90 -11.45
CA LEU A 146 21.46 13.51 -11.05
C LEU A 146 21.28 13.33 -9.54
N ASP A 147 21.76 14.26 -8.72
CA ASP A 147 21.57 14.21 -7.26
C ASP A 147 20.11 14.45 -6.84
N ALA A 148 19.29 15.00 -7.74
CA ALA A 148 17.84 15.10 -7.54
C ALA A 148 17.11 13.79 -7.87
N SER A 149 17.74 12.85 -8.58
CA SER A 149 17.14 11.61 -9.07
C SER A 149 17.43 10.40 -8.17
N ALA A 150 16.84 9.24 -8.43
CA ALA A 150 17.20 7.96 -7.79
C ALA A 150 18.43 7.27 -8.41
N VAL A 151 19.05 7.85 -9.46
CA VAL A 151 20.28 7.29 -10.06
C VAL A 151 21.39 7.31 -9.01
N HIS A 152 21.99 6.15 -8.74
CA HIS A 152 23.05 6.03 -7.76
C HIS A 152 24.36 6.71 -8.26
N PRO A 153 25.14 7.38 -7.39
CA PRO A 153 26.42 8.01 -7.77
C PRO A 153 27.41 7.09 -8.48
N GLU A 154 27.39 5.79 -8.19
CA GLU A 154 28.23 4.80 -8.88
C GLU A 154 27.98 4.74 -10.40
N ARG A 155 26.81 5.23 -10.86
CA ARG A 155 26.39 5.21 -12.27
C ARG A 155 26.46 6.59 -12.94
N TYR A 156 27.03 7.60 -12.29
CA TYR A 156 27.09 8.95 -12.87
C TYR A 156 27.95 8.99 -14.14
N GLU A 157 29.10 8.32 -14.14
CA GLU A 157 29.94 8.27 -15.35
C GLU A 157 29.23 7.56 -16.50
N LEU A 158 28.51 6.47 -16.22
CA LEU A 158 27.72 5.75 -17.21
C LEU A 158 26.68 6.67 -17.89
N VAL A 159 25.94 7.44 -17.08
CA VAL A 159 24.94 8.39 -17.60
C VAL A 159 25.61 9.49 -18.43
N ARG A 160 26.79 9.98 -18.02
CA ARG A 160 27.55 10.96 -18.82
C ARG A 160 27.96 10.39 -20.18
N THR A 161 28.45 9.15 -20.24
CA THR A 161 28.76 8.48 -21.51
C THR A 161 27.54 8.36 -22.41
N MET A 162 26.36 8.00 -21.86
CA MET A 162 25.10 7.96 -22.62
C MET A 162 24.72 9.34 -23.18
N CYS A 163 24.94 10.42 -22.42
CA CYS A 163 24.68 11.79 -22.85
C CYS A 163 25.62 12.20 -24.00
N GLU A 164 26.91 11.92 -23.86
CA GLU A 164 27.94 12.24 -24.87
C GLU A 164 27.66 11.53 -26.20
N GLU A 165 27.35 10.23 -26.17
CA GLU A 165 27.08 9.44 -27.38
C GLU A 165 25.73 9.78 -28.03
N SER A 166 24.75 10.23 -27.24
CA SER A 166 23.46 10.71 -27.78
C SER A 166 23.52 12.15 -28.29
N GLY A 167 24.60 12.89 -27.99
CA GLY A 167 24.76 14.29 -28.36
C GLY A 167 23.84 15.24 -27.59
N VAL A 168 23.30 14.81 -26.45
CA VAL A 168 22.39 15.62 -25.61
C VAL A 168 23.08 15.91 -24.27
N PRO A 169 23.27 17.19 -23.89
CA PRO A 169 23.84 17.54 -22.60
C PRO A 169 23.05 16.96 -21.41
N LEU A 170 23.73 16.63 -20.30
CA LEU A 170 23.10 16.06 -19.10
C LEU A 170 21.93 16.90 -18.55
N ALA A 171 22.02 18.23 -18.63
CA ALA A 171 20.95 19.12 -18.18
C ALA A 171 19.71 19.06 -19.09
N GLU A 172 19.88 18.69 -20.36
CA GLU A 172 18.82 18.64 -21.38
C GLU A 172 18.24 17.23 -21.56
N ILE A 173 18.96 16.19 -21.12
CA ILE A 173 18.50 14.81 -21.25
C ILE A 173 17.42 14.47 -20.20
N ILE A 174 17.51 15.07 -19.01
CA ILE A 174 16.59 14.80 -17.91
C ILE A 174 15.22 15.37 -18.27
N GLY A 175 14.20 14.51 -18.30
CA GLY A 175 12.85 14.84 -18.75
C GLY A 175 12.65 14.78 -20.27
N ASN A 176 13.71 14.56 -21.06
CA ASN A 176 13.62 14.44 -22.52
C ASN A 176 13.33 12.99 -22.93
N VAL A 177 12.06 12.62 -22.84
CA VAL A 177 11.56 11.27 -23.12
C VAL A 177 11.95 10.79 -24.53
N ASP A 178 11.92 11.67 -25.53
CA ASP A 178 12.23 11.30 -26.91
C ASP A 178 13.72 11.01 -27.11
N ALA A 179 14.61 11.77 -26.46
CA ALA A 179 16.05 11.51 -26.50
C ALA A 179 16.38 10.19 -25.78
N ILE A 180 15.85 9.99 -24.57
CA ILE A 180 16.13 8.81 -23.75
C ILE A 180 15.68 7.52 -24.46
N ARG A 181 14.51 7.52 -25.09
CA ARG A 181 13.98 6.34 -25.82
C ARG A 181 14.77 5.98 -27.08
N LYS A 182 15.54 6.92 -27.63
CA LYS A 182 16.42 6.66 -28.78
C LYS A 182 17.74 6.01 -28.38
N ILE A 183 18.10 6.04 -27.09
CA ILE A 183 19.32 5.41 -26.58
C ILE A 183 19.16 3.89 -26.65
N ASP A 184 20.06 3.23 -27.36
CA ASP A 184 20.13 1.76 -27.35
C ASP A 184 20.82 1.28 -26.09
N LEU A 185 20.02 0.95 -25.07
CA LEU A 185 20.50 0.50 -23.77
C LEU A 185 21.40 -0.75 -23.85
N ASN A 186 21.24 -1.61 -24.85
CA ASN A 186 22.04 -2.84 -24.96
C ASN A 186 23.53 -2.54 -25.15
N LYS A 187 23.89 -1.38 -25.69
CA LYS A 187 25.29 -0.96 -25.87
C LYS A 187 26.02 -0.73 -24.55
N TYR A 188 25.28 -0.41 -23.50
CA TYR A 188 25.81 -0.05 -22.19
C TYR A 188 25.73 -1.20 -21.18
N ALA A 189 25.26 -2.38 -21.61
CA ALA A 189 25.24 -3.56 -20.76
C ALA A 189 26.67 -4.13 -20.62
N THR A 190 27.19 -4.11 -19.40
CA THR A 190 28.53 -4.60 -19.05
C THR A 190 28.41 -5.77 -18.06
N GLY A 191 29.55 -6.37 -17.67
CA GLY A 191 29.55 -7.44 -16.67
C GLY A 191 29.03 -7.00 -15.29
N ASP A 192 29.17 -5.71 -14.96
CA ASP A 192 28.73 -5.10 -13.71
C ASP A 192 27.39 -4.34 -13.80
N VAL A 193 26.87 -4.12 -15.02
CA VAL A 193 25.61 -3.40 -15.28
C VAL A 193 24.71 -4.22 -16.19
N GLY A 194 23.62 -4.75 -15.62
CA GLY A 194 22.59 -5.45 -16.38
C GLY A 194 21.54 -4.52 -17.00
N LEU A 195 20.78 -5.06 -17.95
CA LEU A 195 19.63 -4.38 -18.55
C LEU A 195 18.60 -3.83 -17.54
N PRO A 196 18.27 -4.51 -16.42
CA PRO A 196 17.33 -3.96 -15.45
C PRO A 196 17.79 -2.60 -14.90
N THR A 197 19.07 -2.48 -14.53
CA THR A 197 19.66 -1.23 -14.04
C THR A 197 19.59 -0.12 -15.09
N LEU A 198 19.86 -0.45 -16.35
CA LEU A 198 19.79 0.51 -17.45
C LEU A 198 18.36 1.00 -17.71
N VAL A 199 17.39 0.10 -17.63
CA VAL A 199 15.96 0.42 -17.73
C VAL A 199 15.52 1.33 -16.58
N ASP A 200 15.97 1.03 -15.35
CA ASP A 200 15.67 1.86 -14.18
C ASP A 200 16.29 3.26 -14.30
N ILE A 201 17.56 3.35 -14.74
CA ILE A 201 18.22 4.63 -15.03
C ILE A 201 17.44 5.41 -16.09
N ALA A 202 17.08 4.78 -17.20
CA ALA A 202 16.32 5.45 -18.27
C ALA A 202 14.96 5.95 -17.77
N ALA A 203 14.22 5.12 -17.02
CA ALA A 203 12.93 5.51 -16.43
C ALA A 203 13.07 6.67 -15.44
N GLU A 204 14.14 6.69 -14.66
CA GLU A 204 14.45 7.77 -13.72
C GLU A 204 14.86 9.05 -14.44
N LEU A 205 15.61 8.98 -15.55
CA LEU A 205 15.93 10.14 -16.39
C LEU A 205 14.68 10.69 -17.11
N GLU A 206 13.72 9.84 -17.49
CA GLU A 206 12.46 10.29 -18.10
C GLU A 206 11.64 11.13 -17.09
N LYS A 207 11.63 10.72 -15.82
CA LYS A 207 10.86 11.36 -14.74
C LYS A 207 11.66 11.35 -13.43
N PRO A 208 12.56 12.32 -13.22
CA PRO A 208 13.41 12.34 -12.04
C PRO A 208 12.60 12.50 -10.77
N ALA A 209 13.00 11.80 -9.70
CA ALA A 209 12.38 11.83 -8.39
C ALA A 209 10.88 11.50 -8.42
N ARG A 210 10.45 10.62 -9.33
CA ARG A 210 9.05 10.23 -9.43
C ARG A 210 8.57 9.71 -8.08
N ASP A 211 7.59 10.42 -7.51
CA ASP A 211 6.94 9.97 -6.29
C ASP A 211 6.13 8.69 -6.60
N PRO A 212 6.41 7.55 -5.93
CA PRO A 212 5.68 6.31 -6.15
C PRO A 212 4.29 6.33 -5.49
N ARG A 213 3.97 7.34 -4.67
CA ARG A 213 2.68 7.48 -3.99
C ARG A 213 1.59 7.81 -5.01
N SER A 214 0.39 7.33 -4.76
CA SER A 214 -0.79 7.72 -5.52
C SER A 214 -1.05 9.22 -5.39
N GLU A 215 -1.63 9.82 -6.42
CA GLU A 215 -2.12 11.20 -6.32
C GLU A 215 -3.15 11.31 -5.20
N PHE A 216 -3.14 12.46 -4.52
CA PHE A 216 -4.06 12.72 -3.43
C PHE A 216 -5.46 12.98 -3.99
N VAL A 217 -6.39 12.06 -3.73
CA VAL A 217 -7.80 12.19 -4.10
C VAL A 217 -8.62 12.25 -2.82
N TYR A 218 -9.46 13.27 -2.69
CA TYR A 218 -10.45 13.36 -1.62
C TYR A 218 -11.84 13.14 -2.19
N ALA A 219 -12.70 12.45 -1.43
CA ALA A 219 -14.10 12.34 -1.80
C ALA A 219 -14.75 13.72 -1.72
N ARG A 220 -15.47 14.11 -2.77
CA ARG A 220 -16.32 15.30 -2.72
C ARG A 220 -17.67 14.89 -2.18
N PHE A 221 -17.86 15.03 -0.87
CA PHE A 221 -19.18 14.83 -0.28
C PHE A 221 -20.17 15.86 -0.82
N ASN A 222 -21.38 15.40 -1.11
CA ASN A 222 -22.44 16.28 -1.53
C ASN A 222 -22.88 17.13 -0.33
N ALA A 223 -22.62 18.43 -0.35
CA ALA A 223 -22.91 19.34 0.77
C ALA A 223 -24.38 19.36 1.21
N LYS A 224 -25.31 18.88 0.36
CA LYS A 224 -26.74 18.76 0.65
C LYS A 224 -27.13 17.50 1.44
N VAL A 225 -26.22 16.56 1.63
CA VAL A 225 -26.47 15.28 2.29
C VAL A 225 -25.53 15.20 3.49
N GLN A 226 -26.05 15.47 4.69
CA GLN A 226 -25.27 15.45 5.93
C GLN A 226 -25.80 14.41 6.92
N ASP A 227 -27.09 14.10 6.85
CA ASP A 227 -27.73 13.13 7.75
C ASP A 227 -28.32 11.95 6.97
N LEU A 228 -28.57 10.83 7.68
CA LEU A 228 -29.27 9.67 7.11
C LEU A 228 -30.62 10.04 6.48
N LYS A 229 -31.28 11.09 6.97
CA LYS A 229 -32.58 11.57 6.49
C LYS A 229 -32.53 12.15 5.07
N ASP A 230 -31.34 12.61 4.65
CA ASP A 230 -31.15 13.23 3.34
C ASP A 230 -30.88 12.18 2.25
N LEU A 231 -30.69 10.91 2.64
CA LEU A 231 -30.43 9.82 1.72
C LEU A 231 -31.72 9.35 1.06
N THR A 232 -31.68 9.25 -0.26
CA THR A 232 -32.75 8.68 -1.08
C THR A 232 -32.21 7.49 -1.86
N GLU A 233 -33.04 6.45 -2.01
CA GLU A 233 -32.70 5.28 -2.81
C GLU A 233 -32.43 5.70 -4.27
N GLY A 234 -31.40 5.13 -4.87
CA GLY A 234 -30.95 5.46 -6.23
C GLY A 234 -29.99 6.66 -6.31
N LEU A 235 -29.78 7.40 -5.23
CA LEU A 235 -28.84 8.52 -5.21
C LEU A 235 -27.39 8.05 -5.37
N TRP A 236 -26.64 8.74 -6.22
CA TRP A 236 -25.21 8.51 -6.41
C TRP A 236 -24.39 9.49 -5.58
N LEU A 237 -23.45 8.96 -4.81
CA LEU A 237 -22.57 9.72 -3.92
C LEU A 237 -21.13 9.26 -4.13
N GLU A 238 -20.19 10.16 -3.86
CA GLU A 238 -18.79 9.77 -3.65
C GLU A 238 -18.58 9.49 -2.17
N GLY A 239 -17.86 8.41 -1.88
CA GLY A 239 -17.50 8.03 -0.53
C GLY A 239 -16.09 7.45 -0.45
N VAL A 240 -15.58 7.30 0.76
CA VAL A 240 -14.26 6.73 1.02
C VAL A 240 -14.44 5.35 1.65
N VAL A 241 -13.77 4.34 1.12
CA VAL A 241 -13.75 3.01 1.72
C VAL A 241 -13.06 3.10 3.10
N THR A 242 -13.77 2.82 4.18
CA THR A 242 -13.22 2.85 5.54
C THR A 242 -12.55 1.52 5.89
N ASN A 243 -13.16 0.41 5.48
CA ASN A 243 -12.67 -0.93 5.78
C ASN A 243 -13.13 -1.95 4.73
N VAL A 244 -12.34 -3.01 4.53
CA VAL A 244 -12.64 -4.08 3.58
C VAL A 244 -12.64 -5.42 4.31
N THR A 245 -13.75 -6.14 4.20
CA THR A 245 -13.96 -7.45 4.82
C THR A 245 -14.19 -8.51 3.75
N ASN A 246 -14.23 -9.78 4.15
CA ASN A 246 -14.44 -10.88 3.21
C ASN A 246 -15.85 -10.87 2.57
N PHE A 247 -16.82 -10.20 3.19
CA PHE A 247 -18.21 -10.15 2.71
C PHE A 247 -18.58 -8.82 2.03
N GLY A 248 -17.67 -7.85 1.99
CA GLY A 248 -17.95 -6.53 1.43
C GLY A 248 -17.00 -5.44 1.88
N ALA A 249 -17.28 -4.21 1.48
CA ALA A 249 -16.55 -3.02 1.87
C ALA A 249 -17.46 -2.02 2.58
N PHE A 250 -16.95 -1.39 3.64
CA PHE A 250 -17.62 -0.29 4.32
C PHE A 250 -17.16 1.03 3.69
N VAL A 251 -18.10 1.90 3.39
CA VAL A 251 -17.88 3.17 2.70
C VAL A 251 -18.53 4.30 3.48
N ASP A 252 -17.73 5.28 3.87
CA ASP A 252 -18.20 6.55 4.43
C ASP A 252 -18.63 7.48 3.31
N ILE A 253 -19.90 7.88 3.33
CA ILE A 253 -20.53 8.80 2.37
C ILE A 253 -20.81 10.18 3.00
N GLY A 254 -20.29 10.45 4.20
CA GLY A 254 -20.39 11.75 4.86
C GLY A 254 -21.61 11.94 5.76
N VAL A 255 -22.31 10.86 6.14
CA VAL A 255 -23.51 10.89 7.00
C VAL A 255 -23.30 10.34 8.42
N HIS A 256 -22.04 10.34 8.88
CA HIS A 256 -21.61 9.80 10.19
C HIS A 256 -21.86 8.30 10.41
N GLN A 257 -22.32 7.58 9.39
CA GLN A 257 -22.59 6.16 9.43
C GLN A 257 -22.10 5.51 8.14
N ASP A 258 -21.25 4.49 8.28
CA ASP A 258 -20.73 3.75 7.14
C ASP A 258 -21.84 2.94 6.47
N GLY A 259 -21.88 3.01 5.14
CA GLY A 259 -22.69 2.12 4.32
C GLY A 259 -21.93 0.86 3.92
N LEU A 260 -22.64 -0.26 3.80
CA LEU A 260 -22.09 -1.54 3.40
C LEU A 260 -22.31 -1.78 1.90
N VAL A 261 -21.22 -1.97 1.16
CA VAL A 261 -21.24 -2.54 -0.18
C VAL A 261 -20.99 -4.04 -0.05
N HIS A 262 -22.02 -4.86 -0.26
CA HIS A 262 -21.88 -6.31 -0.23
C HIS A 262 -20.95 -6.80 -1.35
N VAL A 263 -20.28 -7.96 -1.19
CA VAL A 263 -19.34 -8.51 -2.19
C VAL A 263 -19.97 -8.63 -3.58
N SER A 264 -21.26 -8.97 -3.62
CA SER A 264 -22.00 -9.06 -4.89
C SER A 264 -22.16 -7.72 -5.57
N GLU A 265 -22.12 -6.60 -4.84
CA GLU A 265 -22.38 -5.23 -5.32
C GLU A 265 -21.09 -4.41 -5.53
N LEU A 266 -19.91 -5.00 -5.30
CA LEU A 266 -18.61 -4.33 -5.49
C LEU A 266 -18.23 -4.12 -6.96
N SER A 267 -18.66 -5.01 -7.86
CA SER A 267 -18.29 -4.97 -9.28
C SER A 267 -19.34 -5.62 -10.16
N ASP A 268 -19.35 -5.25 -11.46
CA ASP A 268 -20.16 -5.91 -12.48
C ASP A 268 -19.62 -7.32 -12.82
N LYS A 269 -18.37 -7.61 -12.46
CA LYS A 269 -17.72 -8.92 -12.62
C LYS A 269 -17.75 -9.71 -11.31
N PHE A 270 -17.60 -11.03 -11.40
CA PHE A 270 -17.46 -11.87 -10.22
C PHE A 270 -16.21 -11.50 -9.44
N VAL A 271 -16.39 -11.18 -8.15
CA VAL A 271 -15.32 -10.81 -7.22
C VAL A 271 -15.05 -12.00 -6.31
N SER A 272 -13.87 -12.61 -6.44
CA SER A 272 -13.44 -13.71 -5.55
C SER A 272 -12.93 -13.20 -4.20
N ASP A 273 -12.28 -12.03 -4.19
CA ASP A 273 -11.78 -11.38 -2.97
C ASP A 273 -12.05 -9.86 -3.05
N PRO A 274 -12.87 -9.30 -2.14
CA PRO A 274 -13.12 -7.87 -2.05
C PRO A 274 -11.86 -6.99 -2.01
N LYS A 275 -10.76 -7.49 -1.44
CA LYS A 275 -9.50 -6.75 -1.30
C LYS A 275 -8.80 -6.45 -2.62
N LEU A 276 -9.17 -7.15 -3.70
CA LEU A 276 -8.67 -6.88 -5.04
C LEU A 276 -9.40 -5.72 -5.71
N VAL A 277 -10.60 -5.37 -5.23
CA VAL A 277 -11.49 -4.39 -5.87
C VAL A 277 -11.56 -3.09 -5.08
N ALA A 278 -11.51 -3.19 -3.75
CA ALA A 278 -11.56 -2.06 -2.85
C ALA A 278 -10.39 -2.12 -1.86
N ALA A 279 -9.81 -0.96 -1.56
CA ALA A 279 -8.82 -0.78 -0.50
C ALA A 279 -9.26 0.32 0.48
N PRO A 280 -8.98 0.20 1.79
CA PRO A 280 -9.21 1.30 2.73
C PRO A 280 -8.54 2.60 2.26
N GLY A 281 -9.28 3.71 2.32
CA GLY A 281 -8.86 5.03 1.82
C GLY A 281 -9.20 5.29 0.36
N GLN A 282 -9.69 4.30 -0.40
CA GLN A 282 -10.05 4.50 -1.80
C GLN A 282 -11.34 5.32 -1.92
N VAL A 283 -11.31 6.37 -2.74
CA VAL A 283 -12.50 7.13 -3.14
C VAL A 283 -13.27 6.32 -4.18
N VAL A 284 -14.54 6.03 -3.90
CA VAL A 284 -15.43 5.24 -4.75
C VAL A 284 -16.74 5.97 -4.98
N LYS A 285 -17.33 5.77 -6.16
CA LYS A 285 -18.68 6.23 -6.46
C LYS A 285 -19.67 5.12 -6.14
N VAL A 286 -20.61 5.40 -5.26
CA VAL A 286 -21.59 4.43 -4.75
C VAL A 286 -23.01 4.92 -4.97
N ARG A 287 -23.93 3.97 -5.15
CA ARG A 287 -25.35 4.21 -5.22
C ARG A 287 -26.04 3.68 -3.97
N VAL A 288 -26.96 4.46 -3.40
CA VAL A 288 -27.80 4.02 -2.30
C VAL A 288 -28.82 3.01 -2.80
N LEU A 289 -28.79 1.79 -2.27
CA LEU A 289 -29.78 0.75 -2.56
C LEU A 289 -30.96 0.82 -1.61
N SER A 290 -30.68 0.93 -0.31
CA SER A 290 -31.69 1.03 0.73
C SER A 290 -31.13 1.72 1.97
N VAL A 291 -32.02 2.39 2.71
CA VAL A 291 -31.70 3.06 3.97
C VAL A 291 -32.66 2.57 5.04
N ASP A 292 -32.13 1.90 6.05
CA ASP A 292 -32.88 1.48 7.23
C ASP A 292 -32.63 2.50 8.35
N MET A 293 -33.63 3.34 8.60
CA MET A 293 -33.57 4.40 9.61
C MET A 293 -33.66 3.87 11.05
N GLU A 294 -34.31 2.72 11.26
CA GLU A 294 -34.46 2.13 12.59
C GLU A 294 -33.15 1.48 13.03
N GLN A 295 -32.51 0.73 12.13
CA GLN A 295 -31.26 0.03 12.40
C GLN A 295 -30.02 0.87 12.07
N LYS A 296 -30.19 2.08 11.54
CA LYS A 296 -29.12 2.97 11.04
C LYS A 296 -28.18 2.24 10.06
N ARG A 297 -28.75 1.50 9.11
CA ARG A 297 -27.98 0.74 8.10
C ARG A 297 -28.20 1.33 6.72
N ILE A 298 -27.11 1.45 5.97
CA ILE A 298 -27.14 1.94 4.59
C ILE A 298 -26.57 0.84 3.71
N SER A 299 -27.36 0.38 2.75
CA SER A 299 -26.88 -0.59 1.74
C SER A 299 -26.46 0.16 0.49
N LEU A 300 -25.24 -0.08 0.03
CA LEU A 300 -24.62 0.62 -1.08
C LEU A 300 -24.27 -0.35 -2.21
N SER A 301 -24.20 0.17 -3.44
CA SER A 301 -23.71 -0.57 -4.62
C SER A 301 -22.68 0.24 -5.40
N MET A 302 -21.64 -0.42 -5.87
CA MET A 302 -20.62 0.14 -6.77
C MET A 302 -20.86 -0.25 -8.23
N LYS A 303 -21.88 -1.08 -8.51
CA LYS A 303 -22.21 -1.51 -9.87
C LYS A 303 -22.80 -0.39 -10.68
N LYS A 304 -22.53 -0.43 -11.99
CA LYS A 304 -23.26 0.41 -12.94
C LYS A 304 -24.67 -0.14 -13.07
N GLU A 305 -25.64 0.75 -13.18
CA GLU A 305 -27.04 0.35 -13.28
C GLU A 305 -27.25 -0.55 -14.51
N ALA A 306 -27.68 -1.79 -14.27
CA ALA A 306 -28.26 -2.62 -15.32
C ALA A 306 -29.70 -2.16 -15.54
N ALA A 307 -30.09 -1.94 -16.80
CA ALA A 307 -31.45 -1.59 -17.19
C ALA A 307 -32.49 -2.49 -16.48
N PRO A 308 -33.64 -1.95 -16.06
CA PRO A 308 -34.57 -2.67 -15.19
C PRO A 308 -35.00 -3.98 -15.83
N LYS A 309 -34.73 -5.10 -15.16
CA LYS A 309 -35.26 -6.41 -15.54
C LYS A 309 -36.77 -6.36 -15.35
N LYS A 310 -37.52 -6.28 -16.46
CA LYS A 310 -38.97 -6.48 -16.47
C LYS A 310 -39.29 -7.79 -15.76
N GLN A 311 -40.10 -7.71 -14.70
CA GLN A 311 -40.70 -8.87 -14.06
C GLN A 311 -41.43 -9.68 -15.13
N ALA A 312 -41.05 -10.94 -15.30
CA ALA A 312 -41.75 -11.86 -16.19
C ALA A 312 -43.08 -12.25 -15.53
N GLU A 313 -44.17 -11.61 -15.96
CA GLU A 313 -45.52 -12.06 -15.69
C GLU A 313 -45.73 -13.46 -16.30
N GLY A 314 -46.12 -14.41 -15.44
CA GLY A 314 -46.38 -15.78 -15.83
C GLY A 314 -47.59 -15.90 -16.75
N LYS A 315 -47.35 -16.28 -18.02
CA LYS A 315 -48.38 -16.81 -18.89
C LYS A 315 -48.56 -18.30 -18.61
N ARG A 316 -49.72 -18.65 -18.04
CA ARG A 316 -50.28 -20.00 -18.04
C ARG A 316 -50.68 -20.35 -19.48
N ASP A 317 -50.25 -21.51 -19.96
CA ASP A 317 -50.95 -22.21 -21.03
C ASP A 317 -51.14 -23.68 -20.68
N SER A 318 -52.30 -24.18 -21.08
CA SER A 318 -52.90 -25.47 -20.69
C SER A 318 -52.90 -26.47 -21.85
N ARG A 319 -53.01 -27.77 -21.49
CA ARG A 319 -53.15 -29.01 -22.32
C ARG A 319 -51.81 -29.67 -22.67
N GLY A 320 -51.57 -30.96 -22.47
CA GLY A 320 -52.36 -32.07 -21.95
C GLY A 320 -51.63 -33.42 -22.20
N HIS A 321 -51.71 -34.32 -21.21
CA HIS A 321 -51.57 -35.80 -21.23
C HIS A 321 -50.20 -36.53 -21.39
N LYS A 322 -50.07 -37.55 -20.51
CA LYS A 322 -48.97 -38.45 -20.05
C LYS A 322 -48.72 -39.69 -20.98
N PRO A 323 -47.81 -40.69 -20.72
CA PRO A 323 -47.21 -41.13 -19.42
C PRO A 323 -45.75 -41.67 -19.36
N ALA A 324 -45.31 -41.88 -18.10
CA ALA A 324 -44.32 -42.86 -17.56
C ALA A 324 -42.85 -42.82 -18.04
N GLY A 325 -41.79 -42.88 -17.23
CA GLY A 325 -41.59 -43.08 -15.79
C GLY A 325 -40.15 -43.58 -15.58
N LYS A 326 -39.39 -43.03 -14.63
CA LYS A 326 -38.24 -43.69 -13.96
C LYS A 326 -38.13 -43.16 -12.52
N PRO A 327 -37.90 -44.04 -11.52
CA PRO A 327 -38.02 -43.67 -10.11
C PRO A 327 -36.81 -42.85 -9.62
N LYS A 328 -37.07 -41.88 -8.74
CA LYS A 328 -36.04 -41.22 -7.92
C LYS A 328 -35.48 -42.26 -6.94
N LYS A 329 -34.15 -42.36 -6.85
CA LYS A 329 -33.44 -43.15 -5.83
C LYS A 329 -33.84 -42.65 -4.42
N PRO A 330 -34.01 -43.53 -3.42
CA PRO A 330 -34.22 -43.10 -2.04
C PRO A 330 -32.99 -42.35 -1.52
N LEU A 331 -33.21 -41.35 -0.65
CA LEU A 331 -32.13 -40.75 0.13
C LEU A 331 -31.46 -41.81 1.00
N ALA A 332 -30.13 -41.79 1.04
CA ALA A 332 -29.32 -42.71 1.83
C ALA A 332 -29.67 -42.60 3.33
N THR A 333 -29.83 -43.75 3.99
CA THR A 333 -30.07 -43.80 5.44
C THR A 333 -28.81 -43.43 6.22
N MET A 334 -29.00 -42.97 7.46
CA MET A 334 -27.91 -42.46 8.32
C MET A 334 -26.79 -43.50 8.53
N ASP A 335 -27.14 -44.79 8.58
CA ASP A 335 -26.17 -45.89 8.69
C ASP A 335 -25.27 -46.04 7.44
N GLN A 336 -25.78 -45.68 6.26
CA GLN A 336 -25.00 -45.69 5.02
C GLN A 336 -24.00 -44.52 4.97
N LEU A 337 -24.34 -43.37 5.56
CA LEU A 337 -23.45 -42.21 5.69
C LEU A 337 -22.35 -42.47 6.73
N VAL A 338 -22.68 -43.10 7.86
CA VAL A 338 -21.73 -43.46 8.92
C VAL A 338 -20.71 -44.50 8.44
N ASN A 339 -21.15 -45.52 7.70
CA ASN A 339 -20.24 -46.50 7.13
C ASN A 339 -19.30 -45.91 6.07
N LYS A 340 -19.79 -44.94 5.27
CA LYS A 340 -18.95 -44.23 4.30
C LYS A 340 -17.87 -43.38 4.99
N PHE A 341 -18.23 -42.65 6.05
CA PHE A 341 -17.28 -41.87 6.86
C PHE A 341 -16.22 -42.75 7.55
N ASN A 342 -16.61 -43.90 8.10
CA ASN A 342 -15.66 -44.83 8.74
C ASN A 342 -14.72 -45.51 7.73
N SER A 343 -15.17 -45.75 6.50
CA SER A 343 -14.33 -46.32 5.44
C SER A 343 -13.30 -45.32 4.89
N GLU A 344 -13.67 -44.05 4.76
CA GLU A 344 -12.77 -42.97 4.32
C GLU A 344 -11.76 -42.57 5.40
N GLY A 345 -12.16 -42.66 6.69
CA GLY A 345 -11.27 -42.46 7.83
C GLY A 345 -10.14 -43.50 7.91
N LYS A 346 -10.45 -44.78 7.65
CA LYS A 346 -9.43 -45.85 7.61
C LYS A 346 -8.46 -45.72 6.42
N LYS A 347 -8.93 -45.23 5.27
CA LYS A 347 -8.05 -44.93 4.12
C LYS A 347 -7.07 -43.79 4.42
N LYS A 348 -7.55 -42.68 5.02
CA LYS A 348 -6.68 -41.56 5.40
C LYS A 348 -5.68 -41.91 6.51
N GLN A 349 -6.06 -42.73 7.49
CA GLN A 349 -5.12 -43.21 8.52
C GLN A 349 -3.99 -44.08 7.94
N ASN A 350 -4.30 -44.94 6.96
CA ASN A 350 -3.28 -45.74 6.27
C ASN A 350 -2.35 -44.87 5.40
N ASP A 351 -2.88 -43.88 4.69
CA ASP A 351 -2.05 -42.95 3.89
C ASP A 351 -1.10 -42.10 4.76
N VAL A 352 -1.57 -41.62 5.92
CA VAL A 352 -0.72 -40.88 6.86
C VAL A 352 0.35 -41.79 7.48
N LYS A 353 0.02 -43.05 7.82
CA LYS A 353 1.01 -44.03 8.31
C LYS A 353 2.06 -44.38 7.25
N LEU A 354 1.67 -44.57 5.99
CA LEU A 354 2.61 -44.82 4.88
C LEU A 354 3.53 -43.62 4.63
N GLN A 355 3.03 -42.39 4.68
CA GLN A 355 3.86 -41.19 4.50
C GLN A 355 4.86 -40.97 5.65
N PHE A 356 4.49 -41.29 6.89
CA PHE A 356 5.42 -41.21 8.02
C PHE A 356 6.52 -42.27 7.95
N SER A 357 6.20 -43.50 7.51
CA SER A 357 7.19 -44.56 7.32
C SER A 357 8.19 -44.24 6.20
N LEU A 358 7.72 -43.71 5.06
CA LEU A 358 8.57 -43.28 3.95
C LEU A 358 9.49 -42.11 4.32
N LYS A 359 9.01 -41.12 5.09
CA LYS A 359 9.86 -40.02 5.59
C LYS A 359 10.92 -40.47 6.58
N SER A 360 10.63 -41.53 7.35
CA SER A 360 11.60 -42.10 8.29
C SER A 360 12.69 -42.91 7.58
N LEU A 361 12.37 -43.60 6.47
CA LEU A 361 13.36 -44.30 5.65
C LEU A 361 14.26 -43.34 4.82
N MET A 362 13.75 -42.18 4.41
CA MET A 362 14.55 -41.21 3.63
C MET A 362 15.48 -40.31 4.45
N ARG A 363 15.50 -40.44 5.79
CA ARG A 363 16.41 -39.68 6.67
C ARG A 363 17.61 -40.49 7.19
N SER A 364 17.71 -41.78 6.90
CA SER A 364 18.83 -42.64 7.33
C SER A 364 19.72 -43.12 6.17
N GLY A 365 19.71 -42.42 5.05
CA GLY A 365 20.45 -42.81 3.85
C GLY A 365 21.09 -41.63 3.14
N ARG A 366 22.05 -40.98 3.79
CA ARG A 366 23.23 -40.33 3.21
C ARG A 366 24.11 -39.75 4.30
#